data_AF-A0A2G9SFR3-F1
#
_entry.id   AF-A0A2G9SFR3-F1
#
_cell.length_a   1.000
_cell.length_b   1.000
_cell.length_c   1.000
_cell.angle_alpha   90.00
_cell.angle_beta   90.00
_cell.angle_gamma   90.00
#
_symmetry.space_group_name_H-M   'P 1'
#
loop_
_entity.id
_entity.type
_entity.pdbx_description
1 polymer ?
#
loop_
_entity_poly.entity_id
_entity_poly.type
_entity_poly.pdbx_seq_one_letter_code
_entity_poly.pdbx_strand_id
1 'polypeptide(L)'
;MHVLILWFPRYKSLCPDTWPNWDGRAMDGVAVLVKSLGYKPEEYKMGRTKIFIRFPKTLFATEDALEVRKHSIAVEIQSWWRGTIGRRKAAKRKWAVDVVRRLVVFTPTLGV
;
A
#
# COMPACT_ATOMS: atom_id res chain seq x y z
N MET A 1 29.53 7.01 2.55
CA MET A 1 29.01 5.67 2.15
C MET A 1 27.47 5.52 2.33
N HIS A 2 26.68 6.60 2.44
CA HIS A 2 25.29 6.56 2.96
C HIS A 2 24.13 6.72 1.95
N VAL A 3 24.35 6.43 0.67
CA VAL A 3 23.50 7.00 -0.39
C VAL A 3 22.57 5.99 -1.07
N LEU A 4 22.93 4.70 -1.10
CA LEU A 4 22.06 3.61 -1.56
C LEU A 4 20.88 3.38 -0.61
N ILE A 5 21.17 3.46 0.69
CA ILE A 5 20.20 3.34 1.79
C ILE A 5 19.15 4.45 1.79
N LEU A 6 19.43 5.61 1.17
CA LEU A 6 18.44 6.68 1.01
C LEU A 6 17.59 6.47 -0.24
N TRP A 7 18.18 5.92 -1.30
CA TRP A 7 17.48 5.69 -2.56
C TRP A 7 16.46 4.55 -2.43
N PHE A 8 16.86 3.39 -1.90
CA PHE A 8 16.00 2.21 -1.85
C PHE A 8 14.64 2.42 -1.14
N PRO A 9 14.56 3.03 0.07
CA PRO A 9 13.29 3.26 0.75
C PRO A 9 12.33 4.19 0.01
N ARG A 10 12.82 5.04 -0.89
CA ARG A 10 11.96 5.93 -1.70
C ARG A 10 11.22 5.14 -2.78
N TYR A 11 11.85 4.15 -3.39
CA TYR A 11 11.31 3.42 -4.52
C TYR A 11 10.79 2.01 -4.17
N LYS A 12 10.97 1.54 -2.93
CA LYS A 12 10.50 0.21 -2.47
C LYS A 12 9.01 -0.05 -2.70
N SER A 13 8.18 0.98 -2.81
CA SER A 13 6.73 0.86 -3.02
C SER A 13 6.35 0.51 -4.45
N LEU A 14 7.25 0.68 -5.42
CA LEU A 14 7.03 0.37 -6.83
C LEU A 14 7.02 -1.13 -7.10
N CYS A 15 7.72 -1.93 -6.29
CA CYS A 15 7.76 -3.37 -6.41
C CYS A 15 6.96 -4.02 -5.27
N PRO A 16 6.00 -4.93 -5.58
CA PRO A 16 5.24 -5.62 -4.55
C PRO A 16 6.11 -6.54 -3.69
N ASP A 17 7.21 -7.09 -4.23
CA ASP A 17 8.09 -8.02 -3.50
C ASP A 17 8.97 -7.32 -2.45
N THR A 18 9.24 -6.02 -2.64
CA THR A 18 10.04 -5.21 -1.68
C THR A 18 9.18 -4.43 -0.69
N TRP A 19 7.86 -4.46 -0.85
CA TRP A 19 6.88 -3.77 -0.01
C TRP A 19 6.10 -4.79 0.83
N PRO A 20 5.75 -4.51 2.10
CA PRO A 20 5.97 -3.28 2.87
C PRO A 20 7.26 -3.29 3.69
N ASN A 21 7.85 -4.45 3.96
CA ASN A 21 9.11 -4.59 4.70
C ASN A 21 10.12 -5.38 3.87
N TRP A 22 11.39 -5.02 3.98
CA TRP A 22 12.48 -5.70 3.29
C TRP A 22 13.58 -6.00 4.32
N ASP A 23 13.81 -7.29 4.57
CA ASP A 23 14.79 -7.77 5.55
C ASP A 23 16.16 -8.07 4.95
N GLY A 24 16.29 -8.00 3.61
CA GLY A 24 17.54 -8.24 2.89
C GLY A 24 18.46 -7.02 2.85
N ARG A 25 19.63 -7.18 2.22
CA ARG A 25 20.53 -6.04 1.97
C ARG A 25 19.89 -5.07 0.97
N ALA A 26 20.18 -3.78 1.12
CA ALA A 26 19.66 -2.74 0.23
C ALA A 26 20.04 -2.97 -1.25
N MET A 27 21.25 -3.48 -1.53
CA MET A 27 21.66 -3.79 -2.93
C MET A 27 20.78 -4.87 -3.57
N ASP A 28 20.45 -5.91 -2.82
CA ASP A 28 19.62 -7.02 -3.30
C ASP A 28 18.19 -6.51 -3.56
N GLY A 29 17.67 -5.66 -2.68
CA GLY A 29 16.36 -5.01 -2.86
C GLY A 29 16.31 -4.10 -4.10
N VAL A 30 17.35 -3.30 -4.34
CA VAL A 30 17.45 -2.49 -5.57
C VAL A 30 17.51 -3.38 -6.82
N ALA A 31 18.21 -4.51 -6.78
CA ALA A 31 18.26 -5.44 -7.91
C ALA A 31 16.88 -6.04 -8.24
N VAL A 32 16.11 -6.45 -7.21
CA VAL A 32 14.73 -6.93 -7.37
C VAL A 32 13.82 -5.85 -7.93
N LEU A 33 13.92 -4.63 -7.38
CA LEU A 33 13.15 -3.47 -7.84
C LEU A 33 13.41 -3.17 -9.32
N VAL A 34 14.68 -3.08 -9.71
CA VAL A 34 15.08 -2.78 -11.09
C VAL A 34 14.62 -3.88 -12.06
N LYS A 35 14.65 -5.14 -11.62
CA LYS A 35 14.10 -6.27 -12.37
C LYS A 35 12.59 -6.16 -12.56
N SER A 36 11.84 -5.79 -11.52
CA SER A 36 10.39 -5.59 -11.62
C SER A 36 9.99 -4.38 -12.48
N LEU A 37 10.82 -3.35 -12.51
CA LEU A 37 10.63 -2.16 -13.36
C LEU A 37 11.03 -2.43 -14.82
N GLY A 38 11.69 -3.56 -15.10
CA GLY A 38 12.08 -3.98 -16.45
C GLY A 38 13.25 -3.19 -17.04
N TYR A 39 14.13 -2.61 -16.21
CA TYR A 39 15.28 -1.89 -16.76
C TYR A 39 16.29 -2.86 -17.36
N LYS A 40 16.83 -2.44 -18.50
CA LYS A 40 17.89 -3.19 -19.15
C LYS A 40 19.23 -2.92 -18.44
N PRO A 41 20.16 -3.89 -18.41
CA PRO A 41 21.49 -3.71 -17.81
C PRO A 41 22.30 -2.55 -18.41
N GLU A 42 21.96 -2.10 -19.61
CA GLU A 42 22.55 -0.95 -20.28
C GLU A 42 22.03 0.41 -19.78
N GLU A 43 20.86 0.45 -19.15
CA GLU A 43 20.21 1.68 -18.67
C GLU A 43 20.66 2.07 -17.27
N TYR A 44 21.24 1.13 -16.50
CA TYR A 44 21.71 1.39 -15.15
C TYR A 44 23.06 0.74 -14.86
N LYS A 45 23.77 1.24 -13.87
CA LYS A 45 24.97 0.62 -13.30
C LYS A 45 24.87 0.64 -11.79
N MET A 46 24.99 -0.51 -11.15
CA MET A 46 25.08 -0.60 -9.70
C MET A 46 26.50 -0.20 -9.27
N GLY A 47 26.62 0.91 -8.53
CA GLY A 47 27.84 1.25 -7.82
C GLY A 47 27.86 0.64 -6.42
N ARG A 48 29.02 0.71 -5.74
CA ARG A 48 29.17 0.18 -4.37
C ARG A 48 28.19 0.79 -3.36
N THR A 49 27.78 2.04 -3.59
CA THR A 49 26.94 2.80 -2.66
C THR A 49 25.84 3.62 -3.33
N LYS A 50 25.64 3.52 -4.64
CA LYS A 50 24.61 4.27 -5.41
C LYS A 50 24.23 3.50 -6.67
N ILE A 51 22.99 3.62 -7.11
CA ILE A 51 22.60 3.28 -8.49
C ILE A 51 22.87 4.47 -9.40
N PHE A 52 23.42 4.21 -10.59
CA PHE A 52 23.62 5.19 -11.64
C PHE A 52 22.69 4.87 -12.79
N ILE A 53 21.81 5.79 -13.15
CA ILE A 53 20.93 5.66 -14.32
C ILE A 53 21.58 6.41 -15.47
N ARG A 54 21.75 5.73 -16.62
CA ARG A 54 22.47 6.29 -17.79
C ARG A 54 21.60 7.25 -18.60
N PHE A 55 20.31 6.98 -18.70
CA PHE A 55 19.40 7.78 -19.51
C PHE A 55 18.41 8.55 -18.63
N PRO A 56 18.27 9.88 -18.82
CA PRO A 56 17.34 10.68 -18.03
C PRO A 56 15.88 10.23 -18.21
N LYS A 57 15.51 9.74 -19.40
CA LYS A 57 14.16 9.19 -19.68
C LYS A 57 13.75 8.08 -18.69
N THR A 58 14.69 7.20 -18.33
CA THR A 58 14.42 6.07 -17.43
C THR A 58 14.20 6.57 -16.01
N LEU A 59 14.95 7.60 -15.59
CA LEU A 59 14.75 8.24 -14.28
C LEU A 59 13.37 8.91 -14.20
N PHE A 60 12.98 9.70 -15.20
CA PHE A 60 11.67 10.37 -15.22
C PHE A 60 10.52 9.37 -15.22
N ALA A 61 10.60 8.31 -16.03
CA ALA A 61 9.61 7.22 -16.00
C ALA A 61 9.49 6.56 -14.61
N THR A 62 10.62 6.46 -13.87
CA THR A 62 10.60 5.94 -12.48
C THR A 62 9.82 6.86 -11.55
N GLU A 63 10.05 8.18 -11.65
CA GLU A 63 9.40 9.17 -10.80
C GLU A 63 7.90 9.28 -11.11
N ASP A 64 7.51 9.23 -12.39
CA ASP A 64 6.10 9.23 -12.78
C ASP A 64 5.37 7.99 -12.22
N ALA A 65 6.00 6.81 -12.34
CA ALA A 65 5.46 5.59 -11.73
C ALA A 65 5.34 5.71 -10.21
N LEU A 66 6.30 6.38 -9.56
CA LEU A 66 6.30 6.59 -8.11
C LEU A 66 5.14 7.50 -7.69
N GLU A 67 4.87 8.57 -8.43
CA GLU A 67 3.74 9.47 -8.17
C GLU A 67 2.39 8.75 -8.31
N VAL A 68 2.22 7.96 -9.38
CA VAL A 68 1.01 7.13 -9.56
C VAL A 68 0.85 6.14 -8.40
N ARG A 69 1.93 5.49 -7.97
CA ARG A 69 1.91 4.53 -6.87
C ARG A 69 1.54 5.18 -5.53
N LYS A 70 2.06 6.38 -5.23
CA LYS A 70 1.68 7.15 -4.04
C LYS A 70 0.18 7.42 -4.01
N HIS A 71 -0.39 7.83 -5.14
CA HIS A 71 -1.82 8.08 -5.25
C HIS A 71 -2.63 6.79 -5.03
N SER A 72 -2.21 5.68 -5.64
CA SER A 72 -2.84 4.36 -5.44
C SER A 72 -2.84 3.94 -3.96
N ILE A 73 -1.73 4.09 -3.25
CA ILE A 73 -1.62 3.75 -1.82
C ILE A 73 -2.56 4.63 -0.99
N ALA A 74 -2.63 5.93 -1.30
CA ALA A 74 -3.56 6.84 -0.62
C ALA A 74 -5.01 6.40 -0.82
N VAL A 75 -5.39 6.01 -2.04
CA VAL A 75 -6.74 5.51 -2.35
C VAL A 75 -7.02 4.20 -1.60
N GLU A 76 -6.06 3.29 -1.54
CA GLU A 76 -6.20 2.01 -0.82
C GLU A 76 -6.49 2.26 0.67
N ILE A 77 -5.69 3.10 1.33
CA ILE A 77 -5.87 3.49 2.74
C ILE A 77 -7.25 4.15 2.94
N GLN A 78 -7.60 5.10 2.07
CA GLN A 78 -8.88 5.80 2.15
C GLN A 78 -10.07 4.84 1.97
N SER A 79 -9.97 3.89 1.04
CA SER A 79 -11.01 2.90 0.77
C SER A 79 -11.23 1.98 1.97
N TRP A 80 -10.14 1.51 2.59
CA TRP A 80 -10.19 0.66 3.77
C TRP A 80 -10.80 1.40 4.97
N TRP A 81 -10.42 2.67 5.17
CA TRP A 81 -10.97 3.52 6.21
C TRP A 81 -12.47 3.78 6.02
N ARG A 82 -12.88 4.21 4.82
CA ARG A 82 -14.29 4.44 4.48
C ARG A 82 -15.11 3.15 4.66
N GLY A 83 -14.58 2.01 4.22
CA GLY A 83 -15.19 0.70 4.42
C GLY A 83 -15.35 0.34 5.89
N THR A 84 -14.34 0.61 6.73
CA THR A 84 -14.39 0.37 8.17
C THR A 84 -15.45 1.24 8.87
N ILE A 85 -15.53 2.53 8.53
CA ILE A 85 -16.60 3.41 9.02
C ILE A 85 -17.97 2.90 8.59
N GLY A 86 -18.12 2.50 7.33
CA GLY A 86 -19.37 1.94 6.79
C GLY A 86 -19.83 0.72 7.57
N ARG A 87 -18.95 -0.25 7.80
CA ARG A 87 -19.23 -1.46 8.60
C ARG A 87 -19.64 -1.11 10.04
N ARG A 88 -18.95 -0.16 10.69
CA ARG A 88 -19.32 0.29 12.04
C ARG A 88 -20.73 0.89 12.09
N LYS A 89 -21.10 1.71 11.10
CA LYS A 89 -22.45 2.28 11.01
C LYS A 89 -23.51 1.20 10.76
N ALA A 90 -23.24 0.25 9.88
CA ALA A 90 -24.15 -0.87 9.60
C ALA A 90 -24.35 -1.77 10.83
N ALA A 91 -23.28 -2.08 11.57
CA ALA A 91 -23.36 -2.86 12.81
C ALA A 91 -24.24 -2.19 13.87
N LYS A 92 -24.12 -0.86 14.05
CA LYS A 92 -24.99 -0.10 14.96
C LYS A 92 -26.46 -0.16 14.56
N ARG A 93 -26.76 -0.01 13.26
CA ARG A 93 -28.13 -0.13 12.74
C ARG A 93 -28.70 -1.52 12.96
N LYS A 94 -27.92 -2.56 12.66
CA LYS A 94 -28.32 -3.96 12.88
C LYS A 94 -28.63 -4.22 14.36
N TRP A 95 -27.76 -3.76 15.27
CA TRP A 95 -27.99 -3.89 16.70
C TRP A 95 -29.29 -3.22 17.15
N ALA A 96 -29.58 -2.00 16.69
CA ALA A 96 -30.82 -1.31 17.02
C ALA A 96 -32.06 -2.08 16.54
N VAL A 97 -32.02 -2.62 15.31
CA VAL A 97 -33.11 -3.46 14.76
C VAL A 97 -33.28 -4.74 15.59
N ASP A 98 -32.18 -5.41 15.94
CA ASP A 98 -32.21 -6.64 16.74
C ASP A 98 -32.80 -6.38 18.14
N VAL A 99 -32.49 -5.24 18.76
CA VAL A 99 -33.06 -4.81 20.04
C VAL A 99 -34.57 -4.58 19.91
N VAL A 100 -35.02 -3.80 18.92
CA VAL A 100 -36.46 -3.54 18.71
C VAL A 100 -37.20 -4.84 18.44
N ARG A 101 -36.67 -5.71 17.57
CA ARG A 101 -37.27 -7.03 17.29
C ARG A 101 -37.40 -7.86 18.56
N ARG A 102 -36.37 -7.86 19.43
CA ARG A 102 -36.43 -8.57 20.71
C ARG A 102 -37.50 -7.98 21.64
N LEU A 103 -37.64 -6.66 21.70
CA LEU A 103 -38.63 -6.00 22.54
C LEU A 103 -40.07 -6.25 22.07
N VAL A 104 -40.32 -6.19 20.76
CA VAL A 104 -41.66 -6.43 20.17
C VAL A 104 -42.07 -7.89 20.29
N VAL A 105 -41.14 -8.84 20.14
CA VAL A 105 -41.45 -10.28 20.26
C VAL A 105 -41.53 -10.72 21.74
N PHE A 106 -40.90 -10.00 22.67
CA PHE A 106 -40.93 -10.27 24.12
C PHE A 106 -42.03 -9.51 24.87
N THR A 107 -43.09 -9.05 24.21
CA THR A 107 -44.36 -8.76 24.89
C THR A 107 -45.28 -9.98 24.78
N PRO A 108 -45.08 -11.07 25.55
CA PRO A 108 -46.13 -12.05 25.72
C PRO A 108 -47.20 -11.40 26.60
N THR A 109 -48.36 -11.15 26.01
CA THR A 109 -49.65 -11.27 26.73
C THR A 109 -49.69 -10.66 28.14
N LEU A 110 -49.52 -9.34 28.29
CA LEU A 110 -50.17 -8.62 29.39
C LEU A 110 -51.53 -8.18 28.90
N GLY A 111 -52.41 -9.16 28.77
CA GLY A 111 -53.75 -9.06 28.21
C GLY A 111 -54.55 -10.28 28.62
N VAL A 112 -54.64 -10.49 29.93
CA VAL A 112 -55.75 -11.11 30.69
C VAL A 112 -55.55 -10.78 32.16
#